data_AF-A0A1C5CUU9-F1
#
_entry.id   AF-A0A1C5CUU9-F1
#
_cell.length_a   1.000
_cell.length_b   1.000
_cell.length_c   1.000
_cell.angle_alpha   90.00
_cell.angle_beta   90.00
_cell.angle_gamma   90.00
#
_symmetry.space_group_name_H-M   'P 1'
#
loop_
_entity.id
_entity.type
_entity.pdbx_description
1 polymer ?
#
loop_
_entity_poly.entity_id
_entity_poly.type
_entity_poly.pdbx_seq_one_letter_code
_entity_poly.pdbx_strand_id
1 'polypeptide(L)'
;MPAFGPFETTHHAAEDRYTKQEYRRTGDSGLDLPAFSFGLWQKFGTDYPYETQREIVPHAFDLGITHFDNANRYGPPHRAA
;
A
#
# COMPACT_ATOMS: atom_id res chain seq x y z
N MET A 1 -9.22 17.40 -25.97
CA MET A 1 -9.02 17.78 -24.55
C MET A 1 -9.03 16.50 -23.76
N PRO A 2 -7.92 16.02 -23.16
CA PRO A 2 -8.03 14.81 -22.38
C PRO A 2 -8.82 15.13 -21.10
N ALA A 3 -9.86 14.35 -20.87
CA ALA A 3 -10.72 14.42 -19.71
C ALA A 3 -10.12 13.52 -18.63
N PHE A 4 -9.52 14.10 -17.60
CA PHE A 4 -9.13 13.37 -16.41
C PHE A 4 -9.68 14.10 -15.18
N GLY A 5 -10.37 13.35 -14.31
CA GLY A 5 -10.93 13.85 -13.05
C GLY A 5 -9.84 14.22 -12.04
N PRO A 6 -10.20 14.53 -10.78
CA PRO A 6 -9.32 15.13 -9.75
C PRO A 6 -8.12 14.29 -9.28
N PHE A 7 -7.74 13.22 -9.99
CA PHE A 7 -6.73 12.24 -9.57
C PHE A 7 -5.38 12.39 -10.29
N GLU A 8 -5.15 13.52 -10.96
CA GLU A 8 -3.96 13.81 -11.75
C GLU A 8 -2.81 14.34 -10.89
N THR A 9 -2.40 13.57 -9.88
CA THR A 9 -1.14 13.85 -9.16
C THR A 9 -0.29 12.61 -9.21
N THR A 10 0.66 12.59 -10.16
CA THR A 10 1.67 11.54 -10.26
C THR A 10 2.51 11.53 -8.99
N HIS A 11 2.53 10.39 -8.30
CA HIS A 11 3.42 10.18 -7.16
C HIS A 11 4.79 9.72 -7.67
N HIS A 12 5.84 10.45 -7.28
CA HIS A 12 7.23 10.01 -7.46
C HIS A 12 7.71 9.42 -6.14
N ALA A 13 8.04 8.13 -6.15
CA ALA A 13 8.46 7.44 -4.94
C ALA A 13 9.79 8.01 -4.40
N ALA A 14 9.90 8.11 -3.08
CA ALA A 14 11.09 8.62 -2.42
C ALA A 14 12.34 7.83 -2.83
N GLU A 15 13.40 8.52 -3.25
CA GLU A 15 14.63 7.90 -3.77
C GLU A 15 15.33 7.03 -2.71
N ASP A 16 15.19 7.40 -1.45
CA ASP A 16 15.81 6.76 -0.29
C ASP A 16 14.94 5.68 0.37
N ARG A 17 13.78 5.32 -0.20
CA ARG A 17 12.83 4.38 0.43
C ARG A 17 13.44 3.02 0.83
N TYR A 18 14.44 2.54 0.09
CA TYR A 18 15.08 1.24 0.37
C TYR A 18 16.13 1.29 1.48
N THR A 19 16.48 2.48 1.99
CA THR A 19 17.41 2.62 3.13
C THR A 19 16.69 2.84 4.46
N LYS A 20 15.36 3.00 4.44
CA LYS A 20 14.53 3.33 5.61
C LYS A 20 14.03 2.12 6.40
N GLN A 21 14.02 0.93 5.80
CA GLN A 21 13.53 -0.31 6.43
C GLN A 21 14.58 -1.40 6.34
N GLU A 22 14.65 -2.20 7.40
CA GLU A 22 15.32 -3.49 7.35
C GLU A 22 14.47 -4.47 6.55
N TYR A 23 15.13 -5.30 5.75
CA TYR A 23 14.49 -6.41 5.04
C TYR A 23 14.94 -7.74 5.66
N ARG A 24 14.01 -8.67 5.81
CA ARG A 24 14.22 -9.97 6.46
C ARG A 24 13.85 -11.10 5.52
N ARG A 25 14.68 -12.13 5.52
CA ARG A 25 14.45 -13.33 4.70
C ARG A 25 13.22 -14.09 5.19
N THR A 26 12.37 -14.48 4.24
CA THR A 26 11.19 -15.29 4.53
C THR A 26 11.57 -16.77 4.55
N GLY A 27 12.01 -17.27 5.70
CA GLY A 27 12.47 -18.65 5.88
C GLY A 27 13.61 -19.02 4.92
N ASP A 28 13.53 -20.20 4.31
CA ASP A 28 14.53 -20.69 3.35
C ASP A 28 14.24 -20.28 1.89
N SER A 29 13.36 -19.30 1.68
CA SER A 29 13.05 -18.80 0.33
C SER A 29 14.11 -17.83 -0.18
N GLY A 30 13.93 -17.31 -1.40
CA GLY A 30 14.68 -16.15 -1.92
C GLY A 30 13.94 -14.82 -1.73
N LEU A 31 12.86 -14.79 -0.96
CA LEU A 31 12.02 -13.61 -0.78
C LEU A 31 12.39 -12.86 0.50
N ASP A 32 12.73 -11.59 0.36
CA ASP A 32 12.93 -10.67 1.48
C ASP A 32 11.70 -9.78 1.65
N LEU A 33 11.19 -9.69 2.87
CA LEU A 33 10.05 -8.84 3.23
C LEU A 33 10.53 -7.70 4.13
N PRO A 34 9.88 -6.52 4.08
CA PRO A 34 10.20 -5.44 5.00
C PRO A 34 9.87 -5.87 6.44
N ALA A 35 10.68 -5.43 7.40
CA ALA A 35 10.48 -5.72 8.82
C ALA A 35 9.07 -5.30 9.31
N PHE A 36 8.49 -4.26 8.68
CA PHE A 36 7.09 -3.87 8.82
C PHE A 36 6.36 -3.98 7.48
N SER A 37 5.21 -4.66 7.49
CA SER A 37 4.32 -4.81 6.34
C SER A 37 3.00 -4.08 6.60
N PHE A 38 2.26 -3.72 5.55
CA PHE A 38 1.04 -2.91 5.68
C PHE A 38 -0.22 -3.70 5.27
N GLY A 39 -1.11 -3.95 6.21
CA GLY A 39 -2.38 -4.65 5.97
C GLY A 39 -3.52 -3.71 5.59
N LEU A 40 -4.32 -4.11 4.58
CA LEU A 40 -5.43 -3.32 4.05
C LEU A 40 -6.79 -3.64 4.70
N TRP A 41 -6.80 -4.29 5.87
CA TRP A 41 -8.04 -4.80 6.48
C TRP A 41 -9.06 -3.71 6.81
N GLN A 42 -8.58 -2.62 7.42
CA GLN A 42 -9.39 -1.46 7.78
C GLN A 42 -8.97 -0.27 6.93
N LYS A 43 -9.88 0.69 6.73
CA LYS A 43 -9.69 1.94 5.96
C LYS A 43 -9.65 1.83 4.43
N PHE A 44 -9.56 0.63 3.86
CA PHE A 44 -9.53 0.43 2.40
C PHE A 44 -10.85 -0.12 1.82
N GLY A 45 -11.97 0.22 2.48
CA GLY A 45 -13.33 -0.04 2.00
C GLY A 45 -14.01 1.24 1.50
N THR A 46 -15.32 1.18 1.27
CA THR A 46 -16.13 2.31 0.79
C THR A 46 -16.38 3.40 1.83
N ASP A 47 -16.10 3.12 3.09
CA ASP A 47 -16.42 4.02 4.22
C ASP A 47 -15.44 5.19 4.36
N TYR A 48 -14.32 5.17 3.63
CA TYR A 48 -13.28 6.18 3.71
C TYR A 48 -13.03 6.82 2.34
N PRO A 49 -12.77 8.13 2.28
CA PRO A 49 -12.42 8.81 1.03
C PRO A 49 -11.24 8.13 0.34
N TYR A 50 -11.31 8.02 -0.98
CA TYR A 50 -10.25 7.44 -1.78
C TYR A 50 -8.93 8.22 -1.64
N GLU A 51 -9.02 9.55 -1.47
CA GLU A 51 -7.87 10.43 -1.27
C GLU A 51 -7.06 10.02 -0.04
N THR A 52 -7.74 9.72 1.08
CA THR A 52 -7.07 9.22 2.29
C THR A 52 -6.40 7.87 2.05
N GLN A 53 -7.06 6.96 1.35
CA GLN A 53 -6.48 5.65 1.00
C GLN A 53 -5.25 5.83 0.11
N ARG A 54 -5.35 6.74 -0.85
CA ARG A 54 -4.29 7.13 -1.78
C ARG A 54 -3.13 7.83 -1.08
N GLU A 55 -3.32 8.56 0.02
CA GLU A 55 -2.21 9.16 0.76
C GLU A 55 -1.43 8.09 1.55
N ILE A 56 -2.14 7.10 2.09
CA ILE A 56 -1.55 6.08 2.96
C ILE A 56 -0.60 5.14 2.20
N VAL A 57 -1.00 4.63 1.03
CA VAL A 57 -0.22 3.60 0.30
C VAL A 57 1.14 4.14 -0.20
N PRO A 58 1.22 5.29 -0.89
CA PRO A 58 2.47 5.90 -1.30
C PRO A 58 3.34 6.29 -0.11
N HIS A 59 2.75 6.81 0.98
CA HIS A 59 3.52 7.12 2.18
C HIS A 59 4.16 5.88 2.79
N ALA A 60 3.43 4.77 2.91
CA ALA A 60 3.98 3.49 3.34
C ALA A 60 5.13 3.03 2.42
N PHE A 61 4.97 3.18 1.11
CA PHE A 61 6.00 2.83 0.14
C PHE A 61 7.24 3.73 0.23
N ASP A 62 7.08 5.03 0.43
CA ASP A 62 8.17 5.98 0.61
C ASP A 62 8.95 5.73 1.91
N LEU A 63 8.31 5.08 2.89
CA LEU A 63 8.94 4.60 4.12
C LEU A 63 9.66 3.25 3.93
N GLY A 64 9.60 2.61 2.76
CA GLY A 64 10.27 1.34 2.49
C GLY A 64 9.39 0.10 2.69
N ILE A 65 8.09 0.26 2.98
CA ILE A 65 7.16 -0.86 3.04
C ILE A 65 6.86 -1.32 1.61
N THR A 66 7.26 -2.55 1.30
CA THR A 66 7.09 -3.18 -0.02
C THR A 66 6.09 -4.33 -0.02
N HIS A 67 5.62 -4.74 1.16
CA HIS A 67 4.60 -5.77 1.31
C HIS A 67 3.29 -5.17 1.78
N PHE A 68 2.27 -5.28 0.92
CA PHE A 68 0.90 -4.92 1.20
C PHE A 68 0.05 -6.18 1.29
N ASP A 69 -0.54 -6.42 2.46
CA ASP A 69 -1.38 -7.58 2.74
C ASP A 69 -2.86 -7.26 2.45
N ASN A 70 -3.55 -8.18 1.80
CA ASN A 70 -4.97 -8.06 1.50
C ASN A 70 -5.66 -9.42 1.59
N ALA A 71 -6.98 -9.41 1.74
CA ALA A 71 -7.82 -10.60 1.65
C ALA A 71 -9.15 -10.30 0.94
N ASN A 72 -9.81 -11.34 0.45
CA ASN A 72 -11.11 -11.24 -0.24
C ASN A 72 -12.20 -10.51 0.56
N ARG A 73 -12.15 -10.54 1.90
CA ARG A 73 -13.17 -9.93 2.79
C ARG A 73 -12.73 -8.63 3.45
N TYR A 74 -11.56 -8.08 3.13
CA TYR A 74 -11.12 -6.79 3.69
C TYR A 74 -12.02 -5.64 3.24
N GLY A 75 -12.20 -4.66 4.13
CA GLY A 75 -13.12 -3.55 3.95
C GLY A 75 -14.61 -3.91 4.03
N PRO A 76 -15.47 -2.91 4.23
CA PRO A 76 -16.85 -2.91 3.75
C PRO A 76 -16.93 -2.36 2.32
N PRO A 77 -17.87 -2.82 1.46
CA PRO A 77 -18.68 -4.02 1.65
C PRO A 77 -17.79 -5.27 1.58
N HIS A 78 -18.06 -6.26 2.42
CA HIS A 78 -17.40 -7.56 2.30
C HIS A 78 -17.65 -8.11 0.90
N ARG A 79 -16.59 -8.34 0.13
CA ARG A 79 -16.72 -9.01 -1.16
C ARG A 79 -16.88 -10.51 -0.90
N ALA A 80 -17.96 -11.09 -1.40
CA ALA A 80 -18.16 -12.53 -1.36
C ALA A 80 -17.21 -13.19 -2.37
N ALA A 81 -16.60 -14.30 -1.96
CA ALA A 81 -15.87 -15.19 -2.86
C ALA A 81 -16.85 -15.94 -3.76
#